data_AF-A0A974NWR0-F1
#
_entry.id   AF-A0A974NWR0-F1
#
_cell.length_a   1.000
_cell.length_b   1.000
_cell.length_c   1.000
_cell.angle_alpha   90.00
_cell.angle_beta   90.00
_cell.angle_gamma   90.00
#
_symmetry.space_group_name_H-M   'P 1'
#
loop_
_entity.id
_entity.type
_entity.pdbx_description
1 polymer ?
#
loop_
_entity_poly.entity_id
_entity_poly.type
_entity_poly.pdbx_seq_one_letter_code
_entity_poly.pdbx_strand_id
1 'polypeptide(L)'
;MYSESDIDGAVTAGAISPQAAAALRNHIAAGRAAPAVDEESFRLLTGFNDIFVSIAAVAVLLGIGWLGQSVAYAVGGIAVAVASWGLAEYFTRRRRMALPSIILLIGFIGGVAGALLGIVAANADALASFVKTSLGGHEEPLVGAIGAIVAAVTAGAAWLHWRRFMVPITVAAGAVAVVGTVMALVVGFIPAARDALFWLVLAAGVAMFAFAMHWDMSDRERRTRRSDVAFWLHLAAAPMIAHALFNILGVFQGQIGIGMAGMVIALYLLFGFVALAVDRRALLVSSLAYVLYALSSLFETAGAVELAWAFTALVIGSALLTLSAFWHPMRRLVVGTLGEIGSRLPPVGTLVPAAA
;
A
#
# COMPACT_ATOMS: atom_id res chain seq x y z
N MET A 1 27.54 -2.84 -0.63
CA MET A 1 26.72 -3.57 -1.61
C MET A 1 26.03 -2.54 -2.51
N TYR A 2 26.33 -2.53 -3.81
CA TYR A 2 25.73 -1.60 -4.78
C TYR A 2 24.28 -2.02 -5.11
N SER A 3 23.37 -1.06 -5.26
CA SER A 3 21.96 -1.30 -5.63
C SER A 3 21.77 -1.38 -7.14
N GLU A 4 20.63 -1.91 -7.61
CA GLU A 4 20.25 -1.86 -9.02
C GLU A 4 20.24 -0.43 -9.57
N SER A 5 19.80 0.54 -8.76
CA SER A 5 19.82 1.95 -9.14
C SER A 5 21.23 2.52 -9.27
N ASP A 6 22.20 1.99 -8.53
CA ASP A 6 23.61 2.37 -8.65
C ASP A 6 24.21 1.76 -9.92
N ILE A 7 23.83 0.52 -10.26
CA ILE A 7 24.25 -0.15 -11.50
C ILE A 7 23.68 0.58 -12.72
N ASP A 8 22.38 0.90 -12.72
CA ASP A 8 21.74 1.68 -13.79
C ASP A 8 22.34 3.09 -13.88
N GLY A 9 22.62 3.72 -12.74
CA GLY A 9 23.32 5.00 -12.66
C GLY A 9 24.73 4.91 -13.27
N ALA A 10 25.47 3.84 -13.00
CA ALA A 10 26.81 3.61 -13.54
C ALA A 10 26.79 3.34 -15.06
N VAL A 11 25.77 2.64 -15.57
CA VAL A 11 25.57 2.48 -17.02
C VAL A 11 25.24 3.83 -17.67
N THR A 12 24.33 4.60 -17.08
CA THR A 12 23.93 5.92 -17.59
C THR A 12 25.11 6.89 -17.59
N ALA A 13 25.98 6.82 -16.58
CA ALA A 13 27.18 7.61 -16.46
C ALA A 13 28.35 7.11 -17.35
N GLY A 14 28.17 5.99 -18.07
CA GLY A 14 29.22 5.38 -18.90
C GLY A 14 30.37 4.73 -18.11
N ALA A 15 30.22 4.57 -16.80
CA ALA A 15 31.24 3.97 -15.94
C ALA A 15 31.36 2.45 -16.14
N ILE A 16 30.27 1.78 -16.54
CA ILE A 16 30.25 0.36 -16.93
C ILE A 16 29.38 0.17 -18.17
N SER A 17 29.67 -0.85 -18.99
CA SER A 17 28.84 -1.16 -20.16
C SER A 17 27.51 -1.82 -19.75
N PRO A 18 26.44 -1.68 -20.54
CA PRO A 18 25.18 -2.40 -20.31
C PRO A 18 25.36 -3.93 -20.23
N GLN A 19 26.29 -4.47 -21.03
CA GLN A 19 26.62 -5.90 -21.02
C GLN A 19 27.33 -6.33 -19.73
N ALA A 20 28.26 -5.52 -19.22
CA ALA A 20 28.92 -5.79 -17.94
C ALA A 20 27.94 -5.70 -16.76
N ALA A 21 27.00 -4.76 -16.79
CA ALA A 21 25.91 -4.68 -15.82
C ALA A 21 25.03 -5.94 -15.85
N ALA A 22 24.64 -6.41 -17.05
CA ALA A 22 23.88 -7.65 -17.20
C ALA A 22 24.66 -8.89 -16.73
N ALA A 23 25.95 -8.99 -17.04
CA ALA A 23 26.81 -10.08 -16.59
C ALA A 23 26.96 -10.09 -15.05
N LEU A 24 27.15 -8.92 -14.44
CA LEU A 24 27.20 -8.79 -12.97
C LEU A 24 25.90 -9.23 -12.32
N ARG A 25 24.75 -8.81 -12.87
CA ARG A 25 23.42 -9.26 -12.40
C ARG A 25 23.29 -10.78 -12.47
N ASN A 26 23.69 -11.37 -13.59
CA ASN A 26 23.63 -12.83 -13.78
C ASN A 26 24.58 -13.58 -12.84
N HIS A 27 25.79 -13.06 -12.60
CA HIS A 27 26.74 -13.64 -11.65
C HIS A 27 26.20 -13.61 -10.21
N ILE A 28 25.64 -12.47 -9.79
CA ILE A 28 25.01 -12.33 -8.47
C ILE A 28 23.80 -13.26 -8.34
N ALA A 29 22.95 -13.34 -9.38
CA ALA A 29 21.79 -14.23 -9.40
C ALA A 29 22.19 -15.71 -9.32
N ALA A 30 23.26 -16.10 -10.02
CA ALA A 30 23.81 -17.46 -9.97
C ALA A 30 24.43 -17.80 -8.60
N GLY A 31 25.13 -16.85 -7.98
CA GLY A 31 25.71 -17.02 -6.63
C GLY A 31 24.66 -17.09 -5.51
N ARG A 32 23.46 -16.53 -5.72
CA ARG A 32 22.32 -16.54 -4.78
C ARG A 32 21.48 -17.82 -4.80
N ALA A 33 21.87 -18.85 -5.57
CA ALA A 33 21.26 -20.19 -5.48
C ALA A 33 21.56 -20.93 -4.15
N ALA A 34 22.37 -20.34 -3.26
CA ALA A 34 22.55 -20.78 -1.86
C ALA A 34 21.88 -19.77 -0.89
N PRO A 35 21.34 -20.24 0.26
CA PRO A 35 20.29 -19.52 0.99
C PRO A 35 20.87 -18.30 1.71
N ALA A 36 20.65 -17.12 1.16
CA ALA A 36 20.89 -15.86 1.86
C ALA A 36 19.94 -14.78 1.36
N VAL A 37 18.82 -14.66 2.08
CA VAL A 37 18.22 -13.41 2.58
C VAL A 37 18.70 -12.14 1.85
N ASP A 38 17.92 -11.69 0.86
CA ASP A 38 17.35 -10.33 0.75
C ASP A 38 16.62 -10.19 -0.61
N GLU A 39 15.35 -10.63 -0.66
CA GLU A 39 14.56 -10.76 -1.92
C GLU A 39 13.58 -9.62 -2.16
N GLU A 40 13.36 -8.78 -1.16
CA GLU A 40 12.73 -7.47 -1.30
C GLU A 40 13.65 -6.48 -0.59
N SER A 41 14.80 -6.14 -1.20
CA SER A 41 15.73 -5.15 -0.63
C SER A 41 15.13 -3.74 -0.75
N PHE A 42 13.99 -3.52 -0.10
CA PHE A 42 13.40 -2.21 0.07
C PHE A 42 14.22 -1.50 1.14
N ARG A 43 15.23 -0.73 0.70
CA ARG A 43 16.01 0.11 1.60
C ARG A 43 15.15 1.29 2.07
N LEU A 44 14.23 1.03 3.01
CA LEU A 44 13.53 2.07 3.78
C LEU A 44 14.55 3.02 4.41
N LEU A 45 15.63 2.43 4.93
CA LEU A 45 16.70 3.14 5.61
C LEU A 45 17.98 3.00 4.78
N THR A 46 18.47 4.12 4.25
CA THR A 46 19.81 4.19 3.64
C THR A 46 20.90 4.42 4.69
N GLY A 47 20.52 4.81 5.91
CA GLY A 47 21.37 4.91 7.10
C GLY A 47 20.60 5.49 8.31
N PHE A 48 21.24 5.56 9.48
CA PHE A 48 20.64 6.13 10.70
C PHE A 48 20.18 7.59 10.53
N ASN A 49 20.86 8.34 9.66
CA ASN A 49 20.48 9.71 9.31
C ASN A 49 19.06 9.80 8.72
N ASP A 50 18.57 8.78 8.02
CA ASP A 50 17.20 8.77 7.49
C ASP A 50 16.17 8.77 8.62
N ILE A 51 16.44 8.06 9.72
CA ILE A 51 15.59 8.04 10.91
C ILE A 51 15.55 9.42 11.56
N PHE A 52 16.72 10.03 11.77
CA PHE A 52 16.82 11.35 12.39
C PHE A 52 16.06 12.42 11.58
N VAL A 53 16.30 12.47 10.26
CA VAL A 53 15.61 13.41 9.35
C VAL A 53 14.11 13.15 9.33
N SER A 54 13.69 11.88 9.36
CA SER A 54 12.29 11.49 9.38
C SER A 54 11.56 11.97 10.63
N ILE A 55 12.15 11.76 11.81
CA ILE A 55 11.60 12.24 13.08
C ILE A 55 11.53 13.78 13.08
N ALA A 56 12.59 14.45 12.64
CA ALA A 56 12.62 15.90 12.53
C ALA A 56 11.55 16.43 11.56
N ALA A 57 11.38 15.79 10.40
CA ALA A 57 10.36 16.14 9.42
C ALA A 57 8.95 16.00 10.01
N VAL A 58 8.64 14.89 10.70
CA VAL A 58 7.35 14.71 11.38
C VAL A 58 7.13 15.82 12.41
N ALA A 59 8.10 16.09 13.28
CA ALA A 59 7.98 17.12 14.31
C ALA A 59 7.73 18.52 13.71
N VAL A 60 8.49 18.88 12.66
CA VAL A 60 8.33 20.15 11.95
C VAL A 60 6.97 20.24 11.27
N LEU A 61 6.53 19.20 10.56
CA LEU A 61 5.24 19.20 9.88
C LEU A 61 4.07 19.29 10.87
N LEU A 62 4.14 18.57 11.99
CA LEU A 62 3.14 18.68 13.06
C LEU A 62 3.09 20.09 13.65
N GLY A 63 4.26 20.69 13.93
CA GLY A 63 4.36 22.06 14.42
C GLY A 63 3.79 23.09 13.45
N ILE A 64 4.13 22.97 12.16
CA ILE A 64 3.61 23.83 11.09
C ILE A 64 2.09 23.67 10.96
N GLY A 65 1.59 22.43 10.99
CA GLY A 65 0.16 22.14 10.94
C GLY A 65 -0.58 22.78 12.11
N TRP A 66 -0.07 22.62 13.33
CA TRP A 66 -0.65 23.20 14.54
C TRP A 66 -0.69 24.72 14.52
N LEU A 67 0.44 25.36 14.17
CA LEU A 67 0.52 26.81 14.04
C LEU A 67 -0.41 27.33 12.95
N GLY A 68 -0.45 26.67 11.79
CA GLY A 68 -1.36 27.06 10.71
C GLY A 68 -2.82 26.92 11.11
N GLN A 69 -3.20 25.82 11.78
CA GLN A 69 -4.57 25.61 12.29
C GLN A 69 -5.00 26.67 13.30
N SER A 70 -4.07 27.21 14.11
CA SER A 70 -4.37 28.31 15.04
C SER A 70 -4.74 29.62 14.33
N VAL A 71 -4.38 29.79 13.05
CA VAL A 71 -4.83 30.92 12.22
C VAL A 71 -6.16 30.58 11.54
N ALA A 72 -6.20 29.44 10.84
CA ALA A 72 -7.41 28.86 10.29
C ALA A 72 -7.19 27.38 9.95
N TYR A 73 -8.24 26.55 10.04
CA TYR A 73 -8.13 25.11 9.75
C TYR A 73 -7.49 24.82 8.38
N ALA A 74 -7.90 25.54 7.34
CA ALA A 74 -7.35 25.39 5.99
C ALA A 74 -5.86 25.78 5.90
N VAL A 75 -5.43 26.80 6.65
CA VAL A 75 -4.05 27.31 6.65
C VAL A 75 -3.09 26.25 7.17
N GLY A 76 -3.50 25.46 8.17
CA GLY A 76 -2.73 24.31 8.65
C GLY A 76 -2.40 23.32 7.54
N GLY A 77 -3.40 22.88 6.78
CA GLY A 77 -3.21 21.96 5.67
C GLY A 77 -2.33 22.53 4.56
N ILE A 78 -2.57 23.79 4.17
CA ILE A 78 -1.77 24.49 3.13
C ILE A 78 -0.31 24.58 3.56
N ALA A 79 -0.05 25.00 4.81
CA ALA A 79 1.30 25.17 5.32
C ALA A 79 2.05 23.84 5.36
N VAL A 80 1.41 22.75 5.78
CA VAL A 80 1.98 21.39 5.75
C VAL A 80 2.28 20.96 4.30
N ALA A 81 1.36 21.17 3.36
CA ALA A 81 1.58 20.80 1.96
C ALA A 81 2.78 21.56 1.35
N VAL A 82 2.86 22.87 1.56
CA VAL A 82 3.97 23.71 1.07
C VAL A 82 5.29 23.29 1.70
N ALA A 83 5.32 23.09 3.02
CA ALA A 83 6.52 22.67 3.74
C ALA A 83 6.99 21.29 3.28
N SER A 84 6.07 20.32 3.15
CA SER A 84 6.40 18.99 2.64
C SER A 84 6.99 19.01 1.25
N TRP A 85 6.42 19.79 0.32
CA TRP A 85 6.98 19.94 -1.03
C TRP A 85 8.38 20.57 -1.01
N GLY A 86 8.56 21.65 -0.24
CA GLY A 86 9.86 22.33 -0.09
C GLY A 86 10.94 21.43 0.50
N LEU A 87 10.60 20.64 1.51
CA LEU A 87 11.51 19.65 2.11
C LEU A 87 11.79 18.50 1.14
N ALA A 88 10.79 18.05 0.35
CA ALA A 88 10.96 16.98 -0.63
C ALA A 88 11.90 17.40 -1.78
N GLU A 89 11.90 18.67 -2.18
CA GLU A 89 12.89 19.21 -3.13
C GLU A 89 14.33 18.99 -2.70
N TYR A 90 14.59 18.98 -1.40
CA TYR A 90 15.92 18.72 -0.85
C TYR A 90 16.14 17.24 -0.51
N PHE A 91 15.32 16.67 0.38
CA PHE A 91 15.53 15.33 0.92
C PHE A 91 15.20 14.22 -0.07
N THR A 92 14.15 14.39 -0.88
CA THR A 92 13.74 13.41 -1.89
C THR A 92 14.55 13.59 -3.17
N ARG A 93 14.53 14.79 -3.78
CA ARG A 93 15.12 14.96 -5.11
C ARG A 93 16.64 15.04 -5.10
N ARG A 94 17.23 15.81 -4.18
CA ARG A 94 18.69 16.02 -4.15
C ARG A 94 19.39 14.95 -3.34
N ARG A 95 18.91 14.64 -2.13
CA ARG A 95 19.55 13.65 -1.24
C ARG A 95 19.09 12.20 -1.46
N ARG A 96 18.01 11.97 -2.21
CA ARG A 96 17.50 10.62 -2.57
C ARG A 96 17.25 9.71 -1.35
N MET A 97 16.79 10.28 -0.23
CA MET A 97 16.50 9.53 1.00
C MET A 97 15.13 8.85 0.91
N ALA A 98 15.02 7.56 1.27
CA ALA A 98 13.78 6.81 1.08
C ALA A 98 12.71 7.11 2.15
N LEU A 99 13.00 6.86 3.44
CA LEU A 99 12.04 7.05 4.52
C LEU A 99 11.54 8.50 4.66
N PRO A 100 12.39 9.54 4.68
CA PRO A 100 11.91 10.92 4.69
C PRO A 100 10.98 11.24 3.53
N SER A 101 11.23 10.69 2.34
CA SER A 101 10.38 10.93 1.16
C SER A 101 8.97 10.35 1.33
N ILE A 102 8.84 9.20 1.99
CA ILE A 102 7.54 8.61 2.30
C ILE A 102 6.77 9.53 3.26
N ILE A 103 7.42 10.00 4.32
CA ILE A 103 6.81 10.90 5.31
C ILE A 103 6.39 12.22 4.68
N LEU A 104 7.27 12.81 3.86
CA LEU A 104 7.00 14.07 3.17
C LEU A 104 5.86 13.92 2.16
N LEU A 105 5.76 12.79 1.45
CA LEU A 105 4.62 12.49 0.60
C LEU A 105 3.32 12.41 1.41
N ILE A 106 3.31 11.65 2.52
CA ILE A 106 2.13 11.53 3.38
C ILE A 106 1.72 12.90 3.90
N GLY A 107 2.69 13.71 4.36
CA GLY A 107 2.46 15.08 4.79
C GLY A 107 1.91 15.96 3.65
N PHE A 108 2.44 15.84 2.43
CA PHE A 108 1.98 16.61 1.28
C PHE A 108 0.52 16.27 0.91
N ILE A 109 0.22 14.98 0.75
CA ILE A 109 -1.13 14.48 0.44
C ILE A 109 -2.12 14.81 1.57
N GLY A 110 -1.73 14.56 2.82
CA GLY A 110 -2.52 14.89 3.99
C GLY A 110 -2.72 16.40 4.17
N GLY A 111 -1.72 17.22 3.84
CA GLY A 111 -1.81 18.67 3.86
C GLY A 111 -2.79 19.21 2.81
N VAL A 112 -2.73 18.69 1.57
CA VAL A 112 -3.69 19.04 0.51
C VAL A 112 -5.12 18.66 0.91
N ALA A 113 -5.33 17.42 1.35
CA ALA A 113 -6.65 16.97 1.80
C ALA A 113 -7.13 17.79 3.02
N GLY A 114 -6.24 18.01 4.00
CA GLY A 114 -6.52 18.79 5.20
C GLY A 114 -6.83 20.26 4.93
N ALA A 115 -6.23 20.86 3.90
CA ALA A 115 -6.55 22.21 3.47
C ALA A 115 -8.00 22.30 2.98
N LEU A 116 -8.40 21.36 2.12
CA LEU A 116 -9.75 21.31 1.56
C LEU A 116 -10.78 20.99 2.64
N LEU A 117 -10.51 20.00 3.51
CA LEU A 117 -11.37 19.68 4.64
C LEU A 117 -11.44 20.83 5.66
N GLY A 118 -10.37 21.60 5.82
CA GLY A 118 -10.36 22.81 6.63
C GLY A 118 -11.25 23.91 6.08
N ILE A 119 -11.34 24.06 4.75
CA ILE A 119 -12.30 24.96 4.09
C ILE A 119 -13.73 24.48 4.36
N VAL A 120 -13.98 23.18 4.22
CA VAL A 120 -15.31 22.59 4.51
C VAL A 120 -15.70 22.85 5.97
N ALA A 121 -14.80 22.58 6.91
CA ALA A 121 -15.03 22.79 8.34
C ALA A 121 -15.30 24.27 8.68
N ALA A 122 -14.55 25.19 8.08
CA ALA A 122 -14.76 26.64 8.28
C ALA A 122 -16.11 27.14 7.76
N ASN A 123 -16.74 26.39 6.85
CA ASN A 123 -18.04 26.73 6.26
C ASN A 123 -19.15 25.75 6.70
N ALA A 124 -18.95 24.99 7.78
CA ALA A 124 -19.87 23.93 8.20
C ALA A 124 -21.29 24.45 8.47
N ASP A 125 -21.45 25.59 9.15
CA ASP A 125 -22.76 26.17 9.44
C ASP A 125 -23.49 26.62 8.16
N ALA A 126 -22.75 27.27 7.25
CA ALA A 126 -23.28 27.68 5.95
C ALA A 126 -23.71 26.44 5.14
N LEU A 127 -22.90 25.39 5.14
CA LEU A 127 -23.24 24.12 4.50
C LEU A 127 -24.48 23.48 5.11
N ALA A 128 -24.58 23.41 6.43
CA ALA A 128 -25.73 22.87 7.14
C ALA A 128 -27.01 23.64 6.81
N SER A 129 -26.91 24.98 6.73
CA SER A 129 -28.03 25.83 6.32
C SER A 129 -28.47 25.56 4.88
N PHE A 130 -27.51 25.36 3.96
CA PHE A 130 -27.75 25.00 2.56
C PHE A 130 -28.40 23.62 2.43
N VAL A 131 -27.93 22.62 3.15
CA VAL A 131 -28.54 21.27 3.20
C VAL A 131 -30.00 21.37 3.62
N LYS A 132 -30.28 22.12 4.69
CA LYS A 132 -31.63 22.26 5.23
C LYS A 132 -32.57 22.98 4.26
N THR A 133 -32.11 24.05 3.62
CA THR A 133 -32.95 24.92 2.77
C THR A 133 -33.06 24.44 1.33
N SER A 134 -31.98 23.91 0.77
CA SER A 134 -31.87 23.59 -0.66
C SER A 134 -31.93 22.09 -0.96
N LEU A 135 -31.52 21.24 -0.02
CA LEU A 135 -31.53 19.77 -0.17
C LEU A 135 -32.60 19.10 0.70
N GLY A 136 -33.48 19.86 1.33
CA GLY A 136 -34.56 19.33 2.17
C GLY A 136 -34.07 18.53 3.38
N GLY A 137 -32.83 18.74 3.82
CA GLY A 137 -32.21 17.99 4.92
C GLY A 137 -31.42 16.74 4.49
N HIS A 138 -31.35 16.41 3.20
CA HIS A 138 -30.54 15.29 2.69
C HIS A 138 -29.08 15.72 2.51
N GLU A 139 -28.22 15.35 3.45
CA GLU A 139 -26.79 15.72 3.47
C GLU A 139 -25.92 14.83 2.58
N GLU A 140 -26.41 13.64 2.22
CA GLU A 140 -25.66 12.59 1.54
C GLU A 140 -25.07 13.03 0.19
N PRO A 141 -25.82 13.69 -0.71
CA PRO A 141 -25.29 14.11 -2.00
C PRO A 141 -24.20 15.17 -1.86
N LEU A 142 -24.36 16.08 -0.88
CA LEU A 142 -23.38 17.14 -0.62
C LEU A 142 -22.09 16.57 -0.03
N VAL A 143 -22.20 15.66 0.94
CA VAL A 143 -21.04 14.95 1.53
C VAL A 143 -20.31 14.14 0.45
N GLY A 144 -21.04 13.44 -0.41
CA GLY A 144 -20.46 12.70 -1.53
C GLY A 144 -19.73 13.60 -2.52
N ALA A 145 -20.35 14.73 -2.90
CA ALA A 145 -19.73 15.71 -3.79
C ALA A 145 -18.45 16.32 -3.19
N ILE A 146 -18.47 16.70 -1.92
CA ILE A 146 -17.27 17.21 -1.22
C ILE A 146 -16.18 16.14 -1.18
N GLY A 147 -16.53 14.93 -0.75
CA GLY A 147 -15.58 13.81 -0.68
C GLY A 147 -14.93 13.54 -2.05
N ALA A 148 -15.72 13.59 -3.12
CA ALA A 148 -15.23 13.44 -4.47
C ALA A 148 -14.29 14.56 -4.91
N ILE A 149 -14.62 15.83 -4.62
CA ILE A 149 -13.75 16.97 -4.92
C ILE A 149 -12.43 16.85 -4.17
N VAL A 150 -12.47 16.57 -2.86
CA VAL A 150 -11.28 16.40 -2.02
C VAL A 150 -10.39 15.30 -2.58
N ALA A 151 -10.97 14.15 -2.88
CA ALA A 151 -10.23 13.00 -3.38
C ALA A 151 -9.68 13.21 -4.80
N ALA A 152 -10.43 13.89 -5.69
CA ALA A 152 -9.96 14.24 -7.04
C ALA A 152 -8.79 15.23 -7.02
N VAL A 153 -8.88 16.29 -6.21
CA VAL A 153 -7.77 17.26 -6.04
C VAL A 153 -6.55 16.57 -5.43
N THR A 154 -6.76 15.70 -4.45
CA THR A 154 -5.68 14.92 -3.81
C THR A 154 -5.02 13.95 -4.80
N ALA A 155 -5.79 13.28 -5.67
CA ALA A 155 -5.25 12.44 -6.74
C ALA A 155 -4.43 13.26 -7.76
N GLY A 156 -4.91 14.47 -8.12
CA GLY A 156 -4.17 15.41 -8.95
C GLY A 156 -2.85 15.87 -8.30
N ALA A 157 -2.87 16.16 -7.00
CA ALA A 157 -1.67 16.50 -6.23
C ALA A 157 -0.68 15.32 -6.18
N ALA A 158 -1.16 14.09 -5.95
CA ALA A 158 -0.33 12.89 -6.02
C ALA A 158 0.32 12.72 -7.40
N TRP A 159 -0.44 12.93 -8.48
CA TRP A 159 0.11 12.87 -9.84
C TRP A 159 1.21 13.93 -10.07
N LEU A 160 1.02 15.17 -9.60
CA LEU A 160 2.05 16.22 -9.67
C LEU A 160 3.30 15.85 -8.86
N HIS A 161 3.11 15.32 -7.66
CA HIS A 161 4.21 14.83 -6.81
C HIS A 161 4.97 13.70 -7.50
N TRP A 162 4.26 12.73 -8.10
CA TRP A 162 4.87 11.63 -8.85
C TRP A 162 5.74 12.14 -9.99
N ARG A 163 5.18 13.03 -10.83
CA ARG A 163 5.90 13.60 -11.98
C ARG A 163 7.18 14.32 -11.55
N ARG A 164 7.20 14.90 -10.35
CA ARG A 164 8.33 15.67 -9.84
C ARG A 164 9.40 14.82 -9.16
N PHE A 165 8.99 13.90 -8.29
CA PHE A 165 9.88 13.19 -7.37
C PHE A 165 10.05 11.71 -7.71
N MET A 166 9.14 11.12 -8.50
CA MET A 166 9.18 9.72 -8.95
C MET A 166 9.30 8.72 -7.79
N VAL A 167 8.58 8.98 -6.68
CA VAL A 167 8.57 8.14 -5.47
C VAL A 167 7.46 7.07 -5.58
N PRO A 168 7.79 5.76 -5.69
CA PRO A 168 6.88 4.63 -5.95
C PRO A 168 5.52 4.68 -5.26
N ILE A 169 5.51 4.94 -3.95
CA ILE A 169 4.29 4.99 -3.12
C ILE A 169 3.28 6.06 -3.57
N THR A 170 3.69 7.09 -4.29
CA THR A 170 2.78 8.15 -4.77
C THR A 170 1.71 7.59 -5.72
N VAL A 171 2.04 6.57 -6.52
CA VAL A 171 1.06 5.93 -7.42
C VAL A 171 -0.01 5.20 -6.61
N ALA A 172 0.37 4.52 -5.53
CA ALA A 172 -0.58 3.86 -4.65
C ALA A 172 -1.46 4.86 -3.91
N ALA A 173 -0.87 5.94 -3.38
CA ALA A 173 -1.64 7.03 -2.76
C ALA A 173 -2.65 7.65 -3.74
N GLY A 174 -2.23 7.90 -4.99
CA GLY A 174 -3.11 8.38 -6.05
C GLY A 174 -4.23 7.39 -6.41
N ALA A 175 -3.93 6.10 -6.53
CA ALA A 175 -4.91 5.05 -6.80
C ALA A 175 -5.96 4.93 -5.68
N VAL A 176 -5.52 4.98 -4.42
CA VAL A 176 -6.41 5.00 -3.25
C VAL A 176 -7.30 6.25 -3.27
N ALA A 177 -6.76 7.42 -3.62
CA ALA A 177 -7.55 8.65 -3.75
C ALA A 177 -8.60 8.56 -4.87
N VAL A 178 -8.27 7.94 -6.01
CA VAL A 178 -9.24 7.69 -7.09
C VAL A 178 -10.35 6.75 -6.62
N VAL A 179 -10.01 5.65 -5.96
CA VAL A 179 -11.01 4.74 -5.36
C VAL A 179 -11.90 5.49 -4.37
N GLY A 180 -11.31 6.28 -3.46
CA GLY A 180 -12.05 7.10 -2.51
C GLY A 180 -13.01 8.09 -3.19
N THR A 181 -12.59 8.69 -4.31
CA THR A 181 -13.44 9.58 -5.14
C THR A 181 -14.66 8.83 -5.66
N VAL A 182 -14.44 7.67 -6.29
CA VAL A 182 -15.53 6.85 -6.85
C VAL A 182 -16.47 6.39 -5.74
N MET A 183 -15.93 5.92 -4.62
CA MET A 183 -16.74 5.47 -3.47
C MET A 183 -17.55 6.62 -2.87
N ALA A 184 -16.98 7.81 -2.70
CA ALA A 184 -17.68 8.98 -2.18
C ALA A 184 -18.85 9.40 -3.10
N LEU A 185 -18.62 9.41 -4.42
CA LEU A 185 -19.68 9.69 -5.40
C LEU A 185 -20.79 8.63 -5.35
N VAL A 186 -20.43 7.35 -5.38
CA VAL A 186 -21.41 6.25 -5.37
C VAL A 186 -22.25 6.30 -4.10
N VAL A 187 -21.63 6.40 -2.93
CA VAL A 187 -22.35 6.41 -1.63
C VAL A 187 -23.16 7.69 -1.42
N GLY A 188 -22.69 8.83 -1.94
CA GLY A 188 -23.40 10.10 -1.80
C GLY A 188 -24.60 10.26 -2.73
N PHE A 189 -24.50 9.76 -3.97
CA PHE A 189 -25.56 9.91 -4.97
C PHE A 189 -26.47 8.68 -5.11
N ILE A 190 -26.05 7.51 -4.63
CA ILE A 190 -26.83 6.28 -4.66
C ILE A 190 -26.98 5.77 -3.22
N PRO A 191 -28.02 6.18 -2.47
CA PRO A 191 -28.19 5.78 -1.07
C PRO A 191 -28.21 4.26 -0.87
N ALA A 192 -28.82 3.52 -1.81
CA ALA A 192 -28.85 2.05 -1.79
C ALA A 192 -27.45 1.40 -1.90
N ALA A 193 -26.43 2.13 -2.35
CA ALA A 193 -25.06 1.61 -2.40
C ALA A 193 -24.45 1.39 -1.01
N ARG A 194 -25.02 1.98 0.05
CA ARG A 194 -24.59 1.78 1.44
C ARG A 194 -24.74 0.34 1.89
N ASP A 195 -25.83 -0.31 1.48
CA ASP A 195 -26.09 -1.72 1.79
C ASP A 195 -25.08 -2.64 1.09
N ALA A 196 -24.50 -2.18 -0.02
CA ALA A 196 -23.49 -2.88 -0.80
C ALA A 196 -22.06 -2.35 -0.57
N LEU A 197 -21.83 -1.53 0.47
CA LEU A 197 -20.55 -0.82 0.66
C LEU A 197 -19.34 -1.75 0.63
N PHE A 198 -19.39 -2.86 1.38
CA PHE A 198 -18.27 -3.80 1.44
C PHE A 198 -18.09 -4.57 0.12
N TRP A 199 -19.17 -4.85 -0.63
CA TRP A 199 -19.05 -5.42 -1.97
C TRP A 199 -18.39 -4.46 -2.95
N LEU A 200 -18.69 -3.16 -2.86
CA LEU A 200 -18.04 -2.12 -3.65
C LEU A 200 -16.56 -1.95 -3.28
N VAL A 201 -16.22 -1.97 -1.99
CA VAL A 201 -14.82 -1.93 -1.52
C VAL A 201 -14.07 -3.19 -1.98
N LEU A 202 -14.70 -4.36 -1.95
CA LEU A 202 -14.13 -5.60 -2.48
C LEU A 202 -13.83 -5.47 -3.97
N ALA A 203 -14.81 -5.00 -4.77
CA ALA A 203 -14.64 -4.78 -6.20
C ALA A 203 -13.50 -3.78 -6.48
N ALA A 204 -13.43 -2.68 -5.73
CA ALA A 204 -12.33 -1.71 -5.83
C ALA A 204 -10.98 -2.31 -5.43
N GLY A 205 -10.93 -3.14 -4.39
CA GLY A 205 -9.72 -3.84 -3.96
C GLY A 205 -9.22 -4.83 -5.02
N VAL A 206 -10.13 -5.60 -5.63
CA VAL A 206 -9.82 -6.50 -6.75
C VAL A 206 -9.34 -5.73 -7.98
N ALA A 207 -9.98 -4.61 -8.31
CA ALA A 207 -9.53 -3.73 -9.39
C ALA A 207 -8.14 -3.14 -9.11
N MET A 208 -7.87 -2.72 -7.87
CA MET A 208 -6.55 -2.23 -7.46
C MET A 208 -5.49 -3.35 -7.52
N PHE A 209 -5.83 -4.57 -7.12
CA PHE A 209 -4.97 -5.74 -7.26
C PHE A 209 -4.68 -6.05 -8.74
N ALA A 210 -5.68 -6.00 -9.61
CA ALA A 210 -5.50 -6.18 -11.05
C ALA A 210 -4.59 -5.10 -11.65
N PHE A 211 -4.74 -3.85 -11.20
CA PHE A 211 -3.84 -2.76 -11.57
C PHE A 211 -2.41 -3.01 -11.06
N ALA A 212 -2.23 -3.46 -9.81
CA ALA A 212 -0.94 -3.85 -9.27
C ALA A 212 -0.28 -4.96 -10.10
N MET A 213 -1.07 -5.97 -10.51
CA MET A 213 -0.62 -7.05 -11.40
C MET A 213 -0.18 -6.55 -12.77
N HIS A 214 -0.83 -5.54 -13.33
CA HIS A 214 -0.39 -4.93 -14.59
C HIS A 214 1.03 -4.36 -14.47
N TRP A 215 1.34 -3.67 -13.36
CA TRP A 215 2.69 -3.18 -13.09
C TRP A 215 3.68 -4.32 -12.88
N ASP A 216 3.31 -5.35 -12.12
CA ASP A 216 4.17 -6.52 -11.85
C ASP A 216 4.52 -7.29 -13.14
N MET A 217 3.53 -7.54 -13.98
CA MET A 217 3.73 -8.24 -15.25
C MET A 217 4.50 -7.41 -16.28
N SER A 218 4.53 -6.08 -16.15
CA SER A 218 5.32 -5.21 -17.01
C SER A 218 6.82 -5.21 -16.68
N ASP A 219 7.20 -5.76 -15.52
CA ASP A 219 8.58 -5.86 -15.03
C ASP A 219 8.79 -7.19 -14.28
N ARG A 220 8.63 -8.28 -15.03
CA ARG A 220 8.63 -9.66 -14.50
C ARG A 220 9.94 -10.06 -13.83
N GLU A 221 11.05 -9.51 -14.32
CA GLU A 221 12.39 -9.74 -13.76
C GLU A 221 12.70 -8.79 -12.59
N ARG A 222 11.80 -7.84 -12.28
CA ARG A 222 11.90 -6.88 -11.18
C ARG A 222 13.16 -6.03 -11.24
N ARG A 223 13.50 -5.56 -12.45
CA ARG A 223 14.73 -4.80 -12.71
C ARG A 223 14.51 -3.30 -12.71
N THR A 224 13.27 -2.82 -12.67
CA THR A 224 12.94 -1.39 -12.78
C THR A 224 12.13 -0.89 -11.60
N ARG A 225 11.94 0.43 -11.51
CA ARG A 225 11.07 1.09 -10.51
C ARG A 225 9.59 0.67 -10.60
N ARG A 226 9.19 -0.02 -11.68
CA ARG A 226 7.81 -0.52 -11.84
C ARG A 226 7.49 -1.60 -10.81
N SER A 227 8.48 -2.41 -10.42
CA SER A 227 8.36 -3.37 -9.33
C SER A 227 8.02 -2.70 -8.00
N ASP A 228 8.63 -1.55 -7.69
CA ASP A 228 8.34 -0.80 -6.46
C ASP A 228 6.92 -0.23 -6.48
N VAL A 229 6.46 0.27 -7.62
CA VAL A 229 5.07 0.75 -7.78
C VAL A 229 4.09 -0.39 -7.55
N ALA A 230 4.34 -1.55 -8.16
CA ALA A 230 3.51 -2.73 -7.98
C ALA A 230 3.48 -3.19 -6.52
N PHE A 231 4.61 -3.16 -5.81
CA PHE A 231 4.68 -3.46 -4.38
C PHE A 231 3.72 -2.58 -3.57
N TRP A 232 3.75 -1.26 -3.76
CA TRP A 232 2.88 -0.35 -3.00
C TRP A 232 1.41 -0.49 -3.37
N LEU A 233 1.09 -0.79 -4.64
CA LEU A 233 -0.28 -1.07 -5.06
C LEU A 233 -0.83 -2.37 -4.45
N HIS A 234 -0.01 -3.43 -4.40
CA HIS A 234 -0.38 -4.67 -3.69
C HIS A 234 -0.59 -4.43 -2.20
N LEU A 235 0.29 -3.64 -1.57
CA LEU A 235 0.17 -3.25 -0.16
C LEU A 235 -1.13 -2.49 0.11
N ALA A 236 -1.58 -1.64 -0.82
CA ALA A 236 -2.87 -0.94 -0.71
C ALA A 236 -4.08 -1.84 -0.99
N ALA A 237 -3.99 -2.76 -1.96
CA ALA A 237 -5.10 -3.62 -2.37
C ALA A 237 -5.46 -4.70 -1.34
N ALA A 238 -4.45 -5.35 -0.75
CA ALA A 238 -4.66 -6.45 0.22
C ALA A 238 -5.59 -6.09 1.41
N PRO A 239 -5.40 -4.98 2.14
CA PRO A 239 -6.25 -4.63 3.27
C PRO A 239 -7.66 -4.23 2.81
N MET A 240 -7.83 -3.64 1.62
CA MET A 240 -9.15 -3.36 1.07
C MET A 240 -9.94 -4.65 0.83
N ILE A 241 -9.30 -5.65 0.22
CA ILE A 241 -9.91 -6.96 -0.04
C ILE A 241 -10.20 -7.67 1.29
N ALA A 242 -9.22 -7.75 2.19
CA ALA A 242 -9.36 -8.42 3.48
C ALA A 242 -10.44 -7.79 4.34
N HIS A 243 -10.43 -6.46 4.49
CA HIS A 243 -11.44 -5.74 5.27
C HIS A 243 -12.85 -5.96 4.72
N ALA A 244 -13.03 -5.87 3.41
CA ALA A 244 -14.32 -6.09 2.77
C ALA A 244 -14.84 -7.52 3.00
N LEU A 245 -14.00 -8.53 2.74
CA LEU A 245 -14.37 -9.93 2.93
C LEU A 245 -14.74 -10.22 4.39
N PHE A 246 -13.96 -9.71 5.36
CA PHE A 246 -14.21 -9.98 6.78
C PHE A 246 -15.51 -9.34 7.26
N ASN A 247 -15.86 -8.15 6.75
CA ASN A 247 -17.16 -7.53 7.04
C ASN A 247 -18.32 -8.29 6.37
N ILE A 248 -18.17 -8.69 5.11
CA ILE A 248 -19.18 -9.49 4.38
C ILE A 248 -19.46 -10.81 5.10
N LEU A 249 -18.41 -11.46 5.62
CA LEU A 249 -18.53 -12.70 6.37
C LEU A 249 -19.03 -12.49 7.81
N GLY A 250 -19.21 -11.25 8.28
CA GLY A 250 -19.68 -10.95 9.63
C GLY A 250 -18.66 -11.23 10.73
N VAL A 251 -17.37 -11.33 10.41
CA VAL A 251 -16.29 -11.68 11.37
C VAL A 251 -16.22 -10.69 12.54
N PHE A 252 -16.55 -9.44 12.29
CA PHE A 252 -16.54 -8.37 13.30
C PHE A 252 -17.84 -8.25 14.11
N GLN A 253 -18.90 -9.01 13.78
CA GLN A 253 -20.26 -8.78 14.29
C GLN A 253 -20.69 -9.76 15.41
N GLY A 254 -19.87 -10.74 15.79
CA GLY A 254 -20.27 -11.69 16.83
C GLY A 254 -19.29 -12.84 17.06
N GLN A 255 -19.79 -13.90 17.72
CA GLN A 255 -19.01 -15.10 18.02
C GLN A 255 -18.65 -15.86 16.75
N ILE A 256 -17.37 -16.19 16.58
CA ILE A 256 -16.86 -16.93 15.43
C ILE A 256 -17.17 -18.41 15.64
N GLY A 257 -18.25 -18.90 15.05
CA GLY A 257 -18.54 -20.33 14.98
C GLY A 257 -17.51 -21.09 14.14
N ILE A 258 -17.47 -22.43 14.29
CA ILE A 258 -16.52 -23.32 13.59
C ILE A 258 -16.54 -23.14 12.05
N GLY A 259 -17.72 -22.92 11.47
CA GLY A 259 -17.85 -22.67 10.03
C GLY A 259 -17.16 -21.37 9.57
N MET A 260 -17.33 -20.29 10.32
CA MET A 260 -16.70 -19.00 10.03
C MET A 260 -15.18 -19.07 10.22
N ALA A 261 -14.73 -19.78 11.25
CA ALA A 261 -13.32 -20.08 11.47
C ALA A 261 -12.67 -20.79 10.28
N GLY A 262 -13.34 -21.83 9.75
CA GLY A 262 -12.89 -22.54 8.57
C GLY A 262 -12.77 -21.64 7.34
N MET A 263 -13.75 -20.73 7.13
CA MET A 263 -13.70 -19.75 6.04
C MET A 263 -12.55 -18.75 6.19
N VAL A 264 -12.30 -18.23 7.39
CA VAL A 264 -11.19 -17.30 7.66
C VAL A 264 -9.85 -17.97 7.36
N ILE A 265 -9.66 -19.22 7.80
CA ILE A 265 -8.44 -19.99 7.51
C ILE A 265 -8.32 -20.22 6.00
N ALA A 266 -9.39 -20.62 5.33
CA ALA A 266 -9.39 -20.81 3.87
C ALA A 266 -9.05 -19.51 3.11
N LEU A 267 -9.57 -18.36 3.55
CA LEU A 267 -9.21 -17.06 3.00
C LEU A 267 -7.73 -16.74 3.22
N TYR A 268 -7.18 -17.01 4.40
CA TYR A 268 -5.76 -16.77 4.65
C TYR A 268 -4.86 -17.65 3.78
N LEU A 269 -5.22 -18.93 3.62
CA LEU A 269 -4.53 -19.84 2.70
C LEU A 269 -4.63 -19.35 1.25
N LEU A 270 -5.76 -18.78 0.84
CA LEU A 270 -5.93 -18.16 -0.47
C LEU A 270 -5.02 -16.94 -0.63
N PHE A 271 -4.93 -16.05 0.37
CA PHE A 271 -3.99 -14.94 0.36
C PHE A 271 -2.53 -15.43 0.27
N GLY A 272 -2.18 -16.48 1.01
CA GLY A 272 -0.86 -17.11 0.93
C GLY A 272 -0.55 -17.72 -0.43
N PHE A 273 -1.52 -18.39 -1.04
CA PHE A 273 -1.39 -18.93 -2.39
C PHE A 273 -1.15 -17.81 -3.41
N VAL A 274 -1.96 -16.74 -3.37
CA VAL A 274 -1.81 -15.58 -4.27
C VAL A 274 -0.46 -14.89 -4.04
N ALA A 275 -0.06 -14.69 -2.78
CA ALA A 275 1.22 -14.09 -2.42
C ALA A 275 2.42 -14.89 -2.95
N LEU A 276 2.37 -16.23 -2.84
CA LEU A 276 3.40 -17.12 -3.40
C LEU A 276 3.41 -17.09 -4.92
N ALA A 277 2.24 -17.13 -5.57
CA ALA A 277 2.12 -17.10 -7.02
C ALA A 277 2.75 -15.83 -7.61
N VAL A 278 2.34 -14.67 -7.08
CA VAL A 278 2.82 -13.35 -7.53
C VAL A 278 4.21 -13.02 -6.99
N ASP A 279 4.74 -13.83 -6.05
CA ASP A 279 6.03 -13.60 -5.39
C ASP A 279 6.07 -12.30 -4.57
N ARG A 280 4.97 -11.96 -3.89
CA ARG A 280 4.77 -10.68 -3.19
C ARG A 280 4.44 -10.91 -1.71
N ARG A 281 5.45 -10.79 -0.84
CA ARG A 281 5.33 -11.01 0.61
C ARG A 281 4.49 -9.92 1.28
N ALA A 282 4.54 -8.69 0.75
CA ALA A 282 3.77 -7.54 1.23
C ALA A 282 2.27 -7.79 1.35
N LEU A 283 1.69 -8.63 0.48
CA LEU A 283 0.28 -9.00 0.52
C LEU A 283 -0.08 -9.67 1.86
N LEU A 284 0.74 -10.62 2.31
CA LEU A 284 0.54 -11.34 3.58
C LEU A 284 0.66 -10.40 4.78
N VAL A 285 1.69 -9.55 4.78
CA VAL A 285 1.95 -8.60 5.86
C VAL A 285 0.80 -7.60 5.98
N SER A 286 0.27 -7.10 4.86
CA SER A 286 -0.78 -6.09 4.89
C SER A 286 -2.15 -6.61 5.33
N SER A 287 -2.43 -7.90 5.16
CA SER A 287 -3.65 -8.54 5.66
C SER A 287 -3.49 -9.14 7.06
N LEU A 288 -2.28 -9.10 7.64
CA LEU A 288 -1.93 -9.83 8.87
C LEU A 288 -2.82 -9.45 10.07
N ALA A 289 -3.11 -8.17 10.24
CA ALA A 289 -3.92 -7.68 11.35
C ALA A 289 -5.32 -8.32 11.37
N TYR A 290 -5.93 -8.53 10.20
CA TYR A 290 -7.24 -9.16 10.06
C TYR A 290 -7.21 -10.62 10.52
N VAL A 291 -6.17 -11.34 10.12
CA VAL A 291 -6.02 -12.77 10.42
C VAL A 291 -5.68 -12.98 11.89
N LEU A 292 -4.83 -12.13 12.47
CA LEU A 292 -4.55 -12.12 13.91
C LEU A 292 -5.84 -11.90 14.71
N TYR A 293 -6.65 -10.90 14.33
CA TYR A 293 -7.93 -10.64 14.97
C TYR A 293 -8.83 -11.87 14.90
N ALA A 294 -9.04 -12.45 13.72
CA ALA A 294 -9.98 -13.54 13.56
C ALA A 294 -9.53 -14.86 14.23
N LEU A 295 -8.22 -15.15 14.27
CA LEU A 295 -7.73 -16.30 15.03
C LEU A 295 -7.81 -16.08 16.54
N SER A 296 -7.56 -14.87 17.03
CA SER A 296 -7.74 -14.56 18.46
C SER A 296 -9.19 -14.78 18.86
N SER A 297 -10.13 -14.21 18.10
CA SER A 297 -11.57 -14.37 18.35
C SER A 297 -12.04 -15.83 18.23
N LEU A 298 -11.41 -16.63 17.35
CA LEU A 298 -11.66 -18.07 17.27
C LEU A 298 -11.24 -18.80 18.55
N PHE A 299 -10.02 -18.57 19.04
CA PHE A 299 -9.54 -19.23 20.26
C PHE A 299 -10.30 -18.79 21.51
N GLU A 300 -10.71 -17.52 21.58
CA GLU A 300 -11.60 -17.03 22.63
C GLU A 300 -12.94 -17.78 22.62
N THR A 301 -13.52 -17.97 21.43
CA THR A 301 -14.79 -18.71 21.27
C THR A 301 -14.63 -20.20 21.61
N ALA A 302 -13.46 -20.78 21.38
CA ALA A 302 -13.14 -22.17 21.74
C ALA A 302 -12.86 -22.39 23.24
N GLY A 303 -12.97 -21.34 24.07
CA GLY A 303 -12.77 -21.41 25.52
C GLY A 303 -11.33 -21.20 25.97
N ALA A 304 -10.40 -20.89 25.07
CA ALA A 304 -8.99 -20.65 25.38
C ALA A 304 -8.68 -19.15 25.57
N VAL A 305 -9.54 -18.41 26.28
CA VAL A 305 -9.50 -16.93 26.36
C VAL A 305 -8.15 -16.40 26.84
N GLU A 306 -7.57 -16.97 27.90
CA GLU A 306 -6.29 -16.51 28.45
C GLU A 306 -5.10 -16.77 27.52
N LEU A 307 -5.19 -17.81 26.67
CA LEU A 307 -4.11 -18.25 25.78
C LEU A 307 -4.36 -17.88 24.31
N ALA A 308 -5.49 -17.25 23.98
CA ALA A 308 -5.90 -16.97 22.61
C ALA A 308 -4.85 -16.17 21.85
N TRP A 309 -4.27 -15.15 22.49
CA TRP A 309 -3.18 -14.35 21.94
C TRP A 309 -1.90 -15.16 21.76
N ALA A 310 -1.56 -16.03 22.72
CA ALA A 310 -0.36 -16.87 22.66
C ALA A 310 -0.48 -17.91 21.52
N PHE A 311 -1.61 -18.58 21.40
CA PHE A 311 -1.86 -19.54 20.32
C PHE A 311 -1.92 -18.83 18.97
N THR A 312 -2.60 -17.69 18.87
CA THR A 312 -2.63 -16.89 17.64
C THR A 312 -1.23 -16.48 17.21
N ALA A 313 -0.43 -15.92 18.11
CA ALA A 313 0.94 -15.51 17.83
C ALA A 313 1.83 -16.71 17.47
N LEU A 314 1.68 -17.84 18.14
CA LEU A 314 2.43 -19.05 17.85
C LEU A 314 2.08 -19.61 16.47
N VAL A 315 0.78 -19.74 16.14
CA VAL A 315 0.31 -20.29 14.86
C VAL A 315 0.72 -19.37 13.71
N ILE A 316 0.42 -18.08 13.82
CA ILE A 316 0.74 -17.12 12.76
C ILE A 316 2.23 -16.86 12.65
N GLY A 317 2.93 -16.71 13.78
CA GLY A 317 4.38 -16.56 13.81
C GLY A 317 5.08 -17.76 13.18
N SER A 318 4.68 -18.98 13.54
CA SER A 318 5.25 -20.21 12.94
C SER A 318 4.96 -20.31 11.44
N ALA A 319 3.74 -19.97 11.01
CA ALA A 319 3.37 -19.97 9.59
C ALA A 319 4.20 -18.94 8.80
N LEU A 320 4.36 -17.72 9.31
CA LEU A 320 5.16 -16.66 8.69
C LEU A 320 6.66 -17.02 8.66
N LEU A 321 7.21 -17.59 9.73
CA LEU A 321 8.59 -18.06 9.78
C LEU A 321 8.83 -19.19 8.78
N THR A 322 7.90 -20.14 8.69
CA THR A 322 7.95 -21.24 7.72
C THR A 322 7.91 -20.71 6.30
N LEU A 323 6.96 -19.82 5.98
CA LEU A 323 6.88 -19.16 4.67
C LEU A 323 8.15 -18.37 4.37
N SER A 324 8.73 -17.68 5.35
CA SER A 324 9.96 -16.92 5.18
C SER A 324 11.17 -17.82 4.88
N ALA A 325 11.28 -18.97 5.57
CA ALA A 325 12.38 -19.91 5.39
C ALA A 325 12.26 -20.72 4.09
N PHE A 326 11.03 -21.10 3.70
CA PHE A 326 10.77 -22.00 2.58
C PHE A 326 10.04 -21.33 1.41
N TRP A 327 10.17 -20.01 1.28
CA TRP A 327 9.47 -19.22 0.26
C TRP A 327 9.65 -19.79 -1.16
N HIS A 328 10.89 -20.01 -1.60
CA HIS A 328 11.17 -20.52 -2.96
C HIS A 328 10.64 -21.93 -3.23
N PRO A 329 10.89 -22.94 -2.36
CA PRO A 329 10.27 -24.25 -2.52
C PRO A 329 8.74 -24.18 -2.60
N MET A 330 8.10 -23.47 -1.67
CA MET A 330 6.64 -23.36 -1.61
C MET A 330 6.09 -22.66 -2.85
N ARG A 331 6.77 -21.60 -3.29
CA ARG A 331 6.43 -20.89 -4.52
C ARG A 331 6.52 -21.79 -5.75
N ARG A 332 7.57 -22.62 -5.85
CA ARG A 332 7.72 -23.53 -6.98
C ARG A 332 6.58 -24.53 -7.08
N LEU A 333 6.11 -25.03 -5.94
CA LEU A 333 4.93 -25.88 -5.87
C LEU A 333 3.69 -25.12 -6.36
N VAL A 334 3.43 -23.93 -5.81
CA VAL A 334 2.28 -23.10 -6.18
C VAL A 334 2.28 -22.75 -7.67
N VAL A 335 3.37 -22.20 -8.20
CA VAL A 335 3.45 -21.81 -9.62
C VAL A 335 3.36 -23.04 -10.53
N GLY A 336 3.89 -24.20 -10.10
CA GLY A 336 3.74 -25.46 -10.82
C GLY A 336 2.29 -25.91 -11.01
N THR A 337 1.38 -25.53 -10.10
CA THR A 337 -0.06 -25.83 -10.23
C THR A 337 -0.80 -24.91 -11.21
N LEU A 338 -0.20 -23.78 -11.61
CA LEU A 338 -0.87 -22.73 -12.41
C LEU A 338 -0.74 -22.94 -13.94
N GLY A 339 -0.02 -23.98 -14.39
CA GLY A 339 0.16 -24.26 -15.82
C GLY A 339 0.71 -23.07 -16.60
N GLU A 340 0.10 -22.76 -17.75
CA GLU A 340 0.53 -21.66 -18.62
C GLU A 340 0.43 -20.27 -17.96
N ILE A 341 -0.46 -20.08 -16.99
CA ILE A 341 -0.59 -18.81 -16.26
C ILE A 341 0.69 -18.54 -15.45
N GLY A 342 1.32 -19.59 -14.92
CA GLY A 342 2.61 -19.50 -14.22
C GLY A 342 3.70 -18.88 -15.09
N SER A 343 3.64 -19.08 -16.41
CA SER A 343 4.60 -18.51 -17.37
C SER A 343 4.43 -17.01 -17.61
N ARG A 344 3.41 -16.36 -17.05
CA ARG A 344 3.20 -14.90 -17.07
C ARG A 344 3.63 -14.22 -15.77
N LEU A 345 3.85 -15.00 -14.71
CA LEU A 345 4.29 -14.53 -13.39
C LEU A 345 5.83 -14.35 -13.35
N PRO A 346 6.38 -13.75 -12.29
CA PRO A 346 7.83 -13.69 -12.10
C PRO A 346 8.47 -15.09 -12.21
N PRO A 347 9.70 -15.23 -12.74
CA PRO A 347 10.32 -16.54 -12.92
C PRO A 347 10.61 -17.23 -11.56
N VAL A 348 10.58 -18.56 -11.52
CA VAL A 348 10.77 -19.39 -10.29
C VAL A 348 12.24 -19.81 -10.07
N GLY A 349 13.13 -19.34 -10.95
CA GLY A 349 14.57 -19.58 -10.92
C GLY A 349 15.21 -19.02 -12.19
N THR A 350 16.36 -18.36 -12.07
CA THR A 350 17.06 -17.70 -13.17
C THR A 350 18.08 -18.64 -13.81
N LEU A 351 17.86 -19.04 -15.06
CA LEU A 351 18.93 -19.05 -16.05
C LEU A 351 18.43 -18.20 -17.21
N VAL A 352 18.95 -16.98 -17.33
CA VAL A 352 18.75 -16.15 -18.52
C VAL A 352 19.74 -16.66 -19.57
N PRO A 353 19.31 -17.04 -20.80
CA PRO A 353 20.25 -17.36 -21.86
C PRO A 353 21.11 -16.13 -22.17
N ALA A 354 22.42 -16.30 -22.26
CA ALA A 354 23.28 -15.25 -22.81
C ALA A 354 22.81 -14.96 -24.25
N ALA A 355 22.37 -13.73 -24.50
CA ALA A 355 22.12 -13.29 -25.87
C ALA A 355 23.47 -13.28 -26.60
N ALA A 356 23.55 -14.04 -27.69
CA ALA A 356 24.72 -14.15 -28.56
C ALA A 356 24.98 -12.84 -29.32
#